data_AF-A0A1I5LWK2-F1
#
_entry.id   AF-A0A1I5LWK2-F1
#
_cell.length_a   1.000
_cell.length_b   1.000
_cell.length_c   1.000
_cell.angle_alpha   90.00
_cell.angle_beta   90.00
_cell.angle_gamma   90.00
#
_symmetry.space_group_name_H-M   'P 1'
#
loop_
_entity.id
_entity.type
_entity.pdbx_description
1 polymer ?
#
loop_
_entity_poly.entity_id
_entity_poly.type
_entity_poly.pdbx_seq_one_letter_code
_entity_poly.pdbx_strand_id
1 'polypeptide(L)'
;MFNQLLLWATFIIPWLALIPLNKTRVKKVFPAAMYGTLILTFVFQMADRFEWWRIEENIILLTNITSFVYGLFFAGTIIILYFTHHHFWLYMIMN
;
A
#
# COMPACT_ATOMS: atom_id res chain seq x y z
N MET A 1 -2.11 -16.47 -15.96
CA MET A 1 -0.77 -16.47 -15.32
C MET A 1 -0.13 -15.08 -15.28
N PHE A 2 -0.17 -14.29 -16.36
CA PHE A 2 0.39 -12.92 -16.37
C PHE A 2 -0.20 -12.02 -15.27
N ASN A 3 -1.53 -12.05 -15.07
CA ASN A 3 -2.18 -11.28 -14.01
C ASN A 3 -1.69 -11.63 -12.60
N GLN A 4 -1.49 -12.91 -12.31
CA GLN A 4 -0.95 -13.35 -11.01
C GLN A 4 0.45 -12.80 -10.77
N LEU A 5 1.31 -12.81 -11.80
CA LEU A 5 2.65 -12.22 -11.70
C LEU A 5 2.57 -10.72 -11.41
N LEU A 6 1.63 -10.01 -12.05
CA LEU A 6 1.41 -8.58 -11.82
C LEU A 6 0.91 -8.30 -10.39
N LEU A 7 -0.05 -9.10 -9.89
CA LEU A 7 -0.57 -8.99 -8.53
C LEU A 7 0.48 -9.28 -7.46
N TRP A 8 1.38 -10.24 -7.71
CA TRP A 8 2.52 -10.50 -6.84
C TRP A 8 3.58 -9.40 -6.95
N ALA A 9 3.79 -8.83 -8.13
CA ALA A 9 4.70 -7.70 -8.32
C ALA A 9 4.23 -6.45 -7.57
N THR A 10 2.95 -6.10 -7.64
CA THR A 10 2.35 -4.98 -6.88
C THR A 10 2.38 -5.22 -5.38
N PHE A 11 2.44 -6.48 -4.95
CA PHE A 11 2.66 -6.83 -3.56
C PHE A 11 4.13 -6.70 -3.17
N ILE A 12 5.04 -7.43 -3.81
CA ILE A 12 6.42 -7.65 -3.34
C ILE A 12 7.37 -6.48 -3.66
N ILE A 13 7.32 -5.94 -4.88
CA ILE A 13 8.29 -4.93 -5.34
C ILE A 13 8.34 -3.70 -4.42
N PRO A 14 7.20 -3.14 -3.98
CA PRO A 14 7.20 -1.99 -3.08
C PRO A 14 7.89 -2.27 -1.73
N TRP A 15 7.77 -3.49 -1.20
CA TRP A 15 8.46 -3.89 0.02
C TRP A 15 9.96 -4.02 -0.17
N LEU A 16 10.40 -4.58 -1.30
CA LEU A 16 11.84 -4.67 -1.62
C LEU A 16 12.48 -3.27 -1.73
N ALA A 17 11.73 -2.29 -2.24
CA ALA A 17 12.20 -0.90 -2.32
C ALA A 17 12.42 -0.24 -0.95
N LEU A 18 11.87 -0.80 0.15
CA LEU A 18 12.12 -0.32 1.51
C LEU A 18 13.45 -0.80 2.09
N ILE A 19 14.01 -1.92 1.60
CA ILE A 19 15.24 -2.54 2.11
C ILE A 19 16.44 -1.55 2.20
N PRO A 20 16.72 -0.72 1.17
CA PRO A 20 17.85 0.21 1.23
C PRO A 20 17.58 1.47 2.09
N LEU A 21 16.35 1.69 2.57
CA LEU A 21 16.00 2.92 3.27
C LEU A 21 16.48 2.93 4.73
N ASN A 22 16.75 4.14 5.26
CA ASN A 22 17.14 4.29 6.65
C ASN A 22 16.00 3.91 7.60
N LYS A 23 16.21 2.84 8.39
CA LYS A 23 15.21 2.29 9.32
C LYS A 23 14.65 3.31 10.32
N THR A 24 15.48 4.22 10.82
CA THR A 24 15.06 5.23 11.81
C THR A 24 14.10 6.25 11.18
N ARG A 25 14.33 6.66 9.93
CA ARG A 25 13.41 7.53 9.19
C ARG A 25 12.13 6.81 8.80
N VAL A 26 12.22 5.56 8.33
CA VAL A 26 11.05 4.73 8.00
C VAL A 26 10.13 4.60 9.21
N LYS A 27 10.67 4.33 10.41
CA LYS A 27 9.88 4.23 11.65
C LYS A 27 9.09 5.50 12.00
N LYS A 28 9.52 6.68 11.57
CA LYS A 28 8.80 7.94 11.82
C LYS A 28 7.52 8.04 11.00
N VAL A 29 7.54 7.56 9.75
CA VAL A 29 6.40 7.65 8.82
C VAL A 29 5.55 6.38 8.78
N PHE A 30 6.07 5.28 9.33
CA PHE A 30 5.38 3.99 9.39
C PHE A 30 3.99 4.06 10.04
N PRO A 31 3.79 4.72 11.20
CA PRO A 31 2.45 4.80 11.81
C PRO A 31 1.42 5.50 10.92
N ALA A 32 1.83 6.54 10.19
CA ALA A 32 0.96 7.26 9.26
C ALA A 32 0.55 6.38 8.08
N ALA A 33 1.50 5.68 7.47
CA ALA A 33 1.21 4.71 6.41
C ALA A 33 0.30 3.59 6.91
N MET A 34 0.55 3.08 8.12
CA MET A 34 -0.23 1.99 8.71
C MET A 34 -1.67 2.43 8.98
N TYR A 35 -1.85 3.64 9.50
CA TYR A 35 -3.16 4.22 9.71
C TYR A 35 -3.95 4.35 8.41
N GLY A 36 -3.34 4.90 7.35
CA GLY A 36 -3.97 4.99 6.03
C GLY A 36 -4.37 3.62 5.48
N THR A 37 -3.48 2.63 5.63
CA THR A 37 -3.76 1.25 5.19
C THR A 37 -4.88 0.61 5.98
N LEU A 38 -4.96 0.84 7.30
CA LEU A 38 -6.06 0.34 8.13
C LEU A 38 -7.40 0.94 7.70
N ILE A 39 -7.45 2.26 7.45
CA ILE A 39 -8.66 2.90 6.91
C ILE A 39 -9.05 2.26 5.58
N LEU A 40 -8.09 2.08 4.67
CA LEU A 40 -8.36 1.49 3.36
C LEU A 40 -8.85 0.04 3.49
N THR A 41 -8.29 -0.73 4.41
CA THR A 41 -8.79 -2.07 4.74
C THR A 41 -10.24 -2.04 5.20
N PHE A 42 -10.63 -1.10 6.08
CA PHE A 42 -12.04 -0.93 6.45
C PHE A 42 -12.92 -0.60 5.26
N VAL A 43 -12.46 0.27 4.36
CA VAL A 43 -13.18 0.59 3.11
C VAL A 43 -13.39 -0.65 2.25
N PHE A 44 -12.38 -1.51 2.08
CA PHE A 44 -12.54 -2.77 1.35
C PHE A 44 -13.51 -3.74 2.04
N GLN A 45 -13.49 -3.83 3.37
CA GLN A 45 -14.47 -4.65 4.10
C GLN A 45 -15.90 -4.13 3.95
N MET A 46 -16.09 -2.79 3.96
CA MET A 46 -17.40 -2.20 3.69
C MET A 46 -17.81 -2.44 2.23
N ALA A 47 -16.89 -2.26 1.28
CA ALA A 47 -17.16 -2.51 -0.13
C ALA A 47 -17.59 -3.95 -0.41
N ASP A 48 -16.95 -4.92 0.23
CA ASP A 48 -17.35 -6.33 0.17
C ASP A 48 -18.74 -6.57 0.80
N ARG A 49 -18.99 -5.99 1.98
CA ARG A 49 -20.27 -6.12 2.69
C ARG A 49 -21.45 -5.48 1.96
N PHE A 50 -21.22 -4.36 1.28
CA PHE A 50 -22.25 -3.58 0.57
C PHE A 50 -22.20 -3.78 -0.95
N GLU A 51 -21.40 -4.74 -1.43
CA GLU A 51 -21.26 -5.08 -2.85
C GLU A 51 -20.90 -3.89 -3.76
N TRP A 52 -20.03 -2.98 -3.30
CA TRP A 52 -19.59 -1.85 -4.12
C TRP A 52 -18.76 -2.29 -5.35
N TRP A 53 -17.93 -3.32 -5.18
CA TRP A 53 -17.19 -3.98 -6.25
C TRP A 53 -16.82 -5.40 -5.86
N ARG A 54 -16.53 -6.25 -6.85
CA ARG A 54 -16.06 -7.63 -6.66
C ARG A 54 -14.62 -7.76 -7.11
N ILE A 55 -13.83 -8.52 -6.35
CA ILE A 55 -12.43 -8.82 -6.68
C ILE A 55 -12.42 -10.17 -7.40
N GLU A 56 -12.23 -10.13 -8.71
CA GLU A 56 -12.24 -11.33 -9.58
C GLU A 56 -10.94 -12.15 -9.46
N GLU A 57 -9.81 -11.47 -9.31
CA GLU A 57 -8.49 -12.10 -9.19
C GLU A 57 -7.69 -11.48 -8.06
N ASN A 58 -7.01 -12.32 -7.28
CA ASN A 58 -6.18 -11.89 -6.16
C ASN A 58 -5.00 -12.85 -5.93
N ILE A 59 -4.02 -12.43 -5.14
CA ILE A 59 -3.00 -13.36 -4.65
C ILE A 59 -3.61 -14.29 -3.60
N ILE A 60 -3.08 -15.51 -3.50
CA ILE A 60 -3.66 -16.58 -2.66
C ILE A 60 -3.78 -16.22 -1.16
N LEU A 61 -3.04 -15.20 -0.71
CA LEU A 61 -3.02 -14.73 0.68
C LEU A 61 -4.18 -13.78 1.01
N LEU A 62 -4.86 -13.23 0.00
CA LEU A 62 -5.95 -12.28 0.19
C LEU A 62 -7.19 -12.72 -0.58
N THR A 63 -8.34 -12.45 0.01
CA THR A 63 -9.65 -12.75 -0.59
C THR A 63 -10.37 -11.45 -0.95
N ASN A 64 -10.75 -10.67 0.05
CA ASN A 64 -11.69 -9.55 -0.08
C ASN A 64 -10.97 -8.18 -0.15
N ILE A 65 -9.64 -8.19 -0.21
CA ILE A 65 -8.77 -7.01 -0.21
C ILE A 65 -7.71 -7.21 -1.29
N THR A 66 -7.46 -6.24 -2.15
CA THR A 66 -6.48 -6.41 -3.24
C THR A 66 -5.05 -6.37 -2.73
N SER A 67 -4.13 -7.05 -3.43
CA SER A 67 -2.70 -7.04 -3.12
C SER A 67 -2.08 -5.64 -3.11
N PHE A 68 -2.70 -4.69 -3.84
CA PHE A 68 -2.35 -3.28 -3.85
C PHE A 68 -2.36 -2.65 -2.45
N VAL A 69 -3.33 -2.97 -1.59
CA VAL A 69 -3.53 -2.29 -0.29
C VAL A 69 -2.33 -2.46 0.64
N TYR A 70 -1.83 -3.69 0.76
CA TYR A 70 -0.71 -4.01 1.66
C TYR A 70 0.65 -3.98 0.96
N GLY A 71 0.68 -4.00 -0.38
CA GLY A 71 1.89 -3.82 -1.17
C GLY A 71 2.11 -2.36 -1.51
N LEU A 72 1.67 -2.00 -2.72
CA LEU A 72 1.91 -0.70 -3.33
C LEU A 72 1.41 0.48 -2.49
N PHE A 73 0.20 0.41 -1.91
CA PHE A 73 -0.32 1.51 -1.11
C PHE A 73 0.46 1.68 0.20
N PHE A 74 0.60 0.62 1.00
CA PHE A 74 1.29 0.72 2.29
C PHE A 74 2.78 1.08 2.12
N ALA A 75 3.53 0.28 1.38
CA ALA A 75 4.96 0.51 1.20
C ALA A 75 5.21 1.76 0.33
N GLY A 76 4.37 2.04 -0.67
CA GLY A 76 4.46 3.26 -1.46
C GLY A 76 4.21 4.52 -0.62
N THR A 77 3.24 4.49 0.30
CA THR A 77 3.02 5.60 1.23
C THR A 77 4.24 5.84 2.12
N ILE A 78 4.88 4.76 2.62
CA ILE A 78 6.14 4.89 3.36
C ILE A 78 7.22 5.55 2.50
N ILE A 79 7.38 5.13 1.24
CA ILE A 79 8.38 5.68 0.32
C ILE A 79 8.12 7.16 0.05
N ILE A 80 6.89 7.52 -0.32
CA ILE A 80 6.48 8.90 -0.60
C ILE A 80 6.77 9.77 0.63
N LEU A 81 6.27 9.37 1.80
CA LEU A 81 6.49 10.13 3.03
C LEU A 81 7.96 10.17 3.42
N TYR A 82 8.73 9.09 3.22
CA TYR A 82 10.16 9.06 3.52
C TYR A 82 10.91 10.19 2.79
N PHE A 83 10.57 10.44 1.51
CA PHE A 83 11.20 11.47 0.69
C PHE A 83 10.59 12.85 0.84
N THR A 84 9.30 12.95 1.18
CA THR A 84 8.56 14.22 1.17
C THR A 84 8.26 14.79 2.56
N HIS A 85 8.56 14.05 3.64
CA HIS A 85 8.39 14.53 5.02
C HIS A 85 9.09 15.88 5.23
N HIS A 86 8.40 16.81 5.89
CA HIS A 86 8.76 18.24 6.05
C HIS A 86 8.68 19.14 4.80
N HIS A 87 8.35 18.60 3.62
CA HIS A 87 8.24 19.36 2.38
C HIS A 87 6.82 19.24 1.80
N PHE A 88 5.89 20.04 2.33
CA PHE A 88 4.47 19.99 1.98
C PHE A 88 4.21 20.06 0.47
N TRP A 89 4.86 21.00 -0.23
CA TRP A 89 4.67 21.15 -1.68
C TRP A 89 5.21 19.95 -2.47
N LEU A 90 6.33 19.37 -2.05
CA LEU A 90 6.87 18.16 -2.67
C LEU A 90 5.91 16.98 -2.45
N TYR A 91 5.33 16.86 -1.26
CA TYR A 91 4.31 15.86 -0.96
C TYR A 91 3.10 15.98 -1.89
N MET A 92 2.55 17.19 -2.06
CA MET A 92 1.36 17.44 -2.88
C MET A 92 1.55 17.14 -4.38
N ILE A 93 2.79 17.17 -4.89
CA ILE A 93 3.08 16.84 -6.30
C ILE A 93 3.29 15.32 -6.46
N MET A 94 3.80 14.66 -5.42
CA MET A 94 4.18 13.25 -5.46
C MET A 94 3.02 12.29 -5.11
N ASN A 95 1.96 12.78 -4.47
CA ASN A 95 0.82 12.04 -3.95
C ASN A 95 -0.47 12.58 -4.57
#